data_AF-A0A7K1YFG6-F1
#
_entry.id   AF-A0A7K1YFG6-F1
#
_cell.length_a   1.000
_cell.length_b   1.000
_cell.length_c   1.000
_cell.angle_alpha   90.00
_cell.angle_beta   90.00
_cell.angle_gamma   90.00
#
_symmetry.space_group_name_H-M   'P 1'
#
loop_
_entity.id
_entity.type
_entity.pdbx_description
1 polymer ?
#
loop_
_entity_poly.entity_id
_entity_poly.type
_entity_poly.pdbx_seq_one_letter_code
_entity_poly.pdbx_strand_id
1 'polypeptide(L)'
;MVKSSFVLLSSLCLGDSEVLSFRAQRKPVNVMGNYTNLLLFSILLLLTSCEGMVQGNGKIVSSTDGKPIEGTLIFWTVFNEKVYSDKTGHFEVGKFCGCVPECPKLEVVFFKKGYKTRYIDLNKKFDYKTDSLTIKMTPSATSEELKEGRWSSILQALLILVSIFNLGTLTYIVSNKTEYKMIWLVAMVIFSTTIEYNYFNGDHNIHLFNFLFQFSNIFGWYRYFIPTTAVVFWANHWFNKVPHKKTSN
;
A
#
# COMPACT_ATOMS: atom_id res chain seq x y z
N MET A 1 20.08 -40.63 -12.53
CA MET A 1 20.24 -41.74 -11.56
C MET A 1 21.55 -41.50 -10.81
N VAL A 2 21.52 -41.45 -9.47
CA VAL A 2 22.66 -41.34 -8.53
C VAL A 2 23.35 -39.95 -8.47
N LYS A 3 23.70 -39.33 -7.33
CA LYS A 3 23.29 -39.33 -5.91
C LYS A 3 23.88 -38.04 -5.31
N SER A 4 23.20 -37.54 -4.29
CA SER A 4 23.62 -36.55 -3.29
C SER A 4 24.97 -36.87 -2.61
N SER A 5 25.69 -35.86 -2.13
CA SER A 5 26.32 -35.75 -0.78
C SER A 5 27.13 -34.44 -0.72
N PHE A 6 26.70 -33.39 0.00
CA PHE A 6 26.93 -33.15 1.44
C PHE A 6 28.37 -33.39 1.88
N VAL A 7 29.14 -32.30 1.98
CA VAL A 7 30.47 -32.27 2.60
C VAL A 7 30.29 -31.92 4.07
N LEU A 8 30.58 -32.91 4.91
CA LEU A 8 30.89 -32.81 6.33
C LEU A 8 32.40 -32.53 6.43
N LEU A 9 32.80 -31.47 7.16
CA LEU A 9 34.19 -31.29 7.59
C LEU A 9 34.33 -31.66 9.08
N SER A 10 35.04 -32.77 9.28
CA SER A 10 36.04 -33.11 10.31
C SER A 10 36.65 -31.93 11.10
N SER A 11 37.19 -32.04 12.32
CA SER A 11 37.56 -33.19 13.17
C SER A 11 38.06 -32.67 14.54
N LEU A 12 37.80 -33.50 15.57
CA LEU A 12 38.61 -33.86 16.75
C LEU A 12 39.90 -33.08 17.11
N CYS A 13 40.07 -32.78 18.41
CA CYS A 13 41.20 -33.33 19.18
C CYS A 13 40.91 -33.37 20.70
N LEU A 14 41.42 -34.43 21.32
CA LEU A 14 41.19 -34.96 22.67
C LEU A 14 41.83 -34.13 23.80
N GLY A 15 41.24 -34.25 24.99
CA GLY A 15 41.86 -33.99 26.29
C GLY A 15 41.10 -34.74 27.38
N ASP A 16 41.77 -35.71 27.99
CA ASP A 16 41.24 -36.61 29.02
C ASP A 16 40.92 -35.91 30.35
N SER A 17 40.11 -36.62 31.14
CA SER A 17 39.98 -36.64 32.61
C SER A 17 38.78 -35.92 33.27
N GLU A 18 38.25 -36.66 34.26
CA GLU A 18 37.24 -36.36 35.27
C GLU A 18 35.76 -36.64 34.96
N VAL A 19 35.34 -37.79 35.51
CA VAL A 19 33.97 -38.21 35.76
C VAL A 19 33.33 -37.23 36.74
N LEU A 20 32.58 -36.26 36.21
CA LEU A 20 31.60 -35.48 36.97
C LEU A 20 30.22 -35.92 36.53
N SER A 21 29.54 -36.71 37.38
CA SER A 21 28.13 -37.05 37.19
C SER A 21 27.28 -35.79 37.45
N PHE A 22 27.21 -34.91 36.48
CA PHE A 22 26.22 -33.84 36.47
C PHE A 22 24.87 -34.44 36.14
N ARG A 23 24.04 -34.60 37.17
CA ARG A 23 22.62 -34.88 37.03
C ARG A 23 21.97 -33.63 36.42
N ALA A 24 22.05 -33.51 35.10
CA ALA A 24 21.41 -32.45 34.35
C ALA A 24 19.89 -32.58 34.52
N GLN A 25 19.33 -31.78 35.44
CA GLN A 25 17.91 -31.49 35.43
C GLN A 25 17.60 -30.81 34.09
N ARG A 26 17.13 -31.59 33.11
CA ARG A 26 16.53 -31.07 31.89
C ARG A 26 15.29 -30.29 32.28
N LYS A 27 15.42 -28.98 32.48
CA LYS A 27 14.26 -28.08 32.42
C LYS A 27 13.66 -28.25 31.02
N PRO A 28 12.34 -28.44 30.89
CA PRO A 28 11.71 -28.45 29.58
C PRO A 28 11.98 -27.09 28.94
N VAL A 29 12.85 -27.07 27.92
CA VAL A 29 12.95 -25.93 27.03
C VAL A 29 11.59 -25.83 26.36
N ASN A 30 10.91 -24.70 26.54
CA ASN A 30 9.67 -24.39 25.86
C ASN A 30 9.95 -24.29 24.34
N VAL A 31 9.97 -25.43 23.65
CA VAL A 31 10.20 -25.52 22.19
C VAL A 31 9.07 -24.80 21.41
N MET A 32 7.95 -24.51 22.06
CA MET A 32 6.78 -23.87 21.45
C MET A 32 7.00 -22.39 21.08
N GLY A 33 8.00 -21.71 21.67
CA GLY A 33 8.34 -20.32 21.30
C GLY A 33 9.12 -20.18 19.98
N ASN A 34 9.77 -21.26 19.52
CA ASN A 34 10.65 -21.19 18.34
C ASN A 34 9.87 -21.24 17.02
N TYR A 35 8.76 -21.99 16.97
CA TYR A 35 7.95 -22.12 15.75
C TYR A 35 7.17 -20.84 15.42
N THR A 36 6.69 -20.11 16.43
CA THR A 36 5.98 -18.83 16.22
C THR A 36 6.91 -17.78 15.63
N ASN A 37 8.14 -17.67 16.15
CA ASN A 37 9.13 -16.74 15.61
C ASN A 37 9.59 -17.13 14.20
N LEU A 38 9.76 -18.43 13.93
CA LEU A 38 10.08 -18.94 12.60
C LEU A 38 8.95 -18.66 11.60
N LEU A 39 7.69 -18.83 12.01
CA LEU A 39 6.52 -18.58 11.19
C LEU A 39 6.33 -17.08 10.91
N LEU A 40 6.51 -16.22 11.91
CA LEU A 40 6.48 -14.77 11.75
C LEU A 40 7.59 -14.30 10.79
N PHE A 41 8.80 -14.83 10.96
CA PHE A 41 9.94 -14.54 10.08
C PHE A 41 9.71 -15.06 8.65
N SER A 42 9.09 -16.23 8.49
CA SER A 42 8.74 -16.78 7.18
C SER A 42 7.67 -15.96 6.47
N ILE A 43 6.66 -15.46 7.20
CA ILE A 43 5.64 -14.55 6.68
C ILE A 43 6.29 -13.21 6.28
N LEU A 44 7.16 -12.65 7.12
CA LEU A 44 7.90 -11.42 6.80
C LEU A 44 8.74 -11.58 5.54
N LEU A 45 9.46 -12.70 5.39
CA LEU A 45 10.23 -13.01 4.19
C LEU A 45 9.34 -13.13 2.94
N LEU A 46 8.20 -13.82 3.05
CA LEU A 46 7.23 -13.93 1.96
C LEU A 46 6.70 -12.56 1.52
N LEU A 47 6.34 -11.69 2.49
CA LEU A 47 5.85 -10.34 2.24
C LEU A 47 6.91 -9.42 1.59
N THR A 48 8.20 -9.65 1.86
CA THR A 48 9.29 -8.87 1.23
C THR A 48 9.72 -9.38 -0.15
N SER A 49 9.32 -10.59 -0.54
CA SER A 49 9.91 -11.29 -1.71
C SER A 49 9.22 -11.02 -3.06
N CYS A 50 8.04 -10.40 -3.10
CA CYS A 50 7.39 -10.11 -4.38
C CYS A 50 7.70 -8.66 -4.80
N GLU A 51 8.80 -8.50 -5.51
CA GLU A 51 9.10 -7.30 -6.28
C GLU A 51 8.75 -7.56 -7.75
N GLY A 52 8.34 -6.50 -8.46
CA GLY A 52 7.98 -6.55 -9.87
C GLY A 52 8.38 -5.27 -10.59
N MET A 53 8.56 -5.37 -11.90
CA MET A 53 8.78 -4.19 -12.74
C MET A 53 7.44 -3.74 -13.31
N VAL A 54 7.05 -2.50 -13.00
CA VAL A 54 5.91 -1.85 -13.62
C VAL A 54 6.45 -0.81 -14.59
N GLN A 55 6.25 -1.04 -15.89
CA GLN A 55 6.78 -0.18 -16.94
C GLN A 55 5.78 -0.01 -18.07
N GLY A 56 5.93 1.08 -18.82
CA GLY A 56 5.26 1.26 -20.11
C GLY A 56 6.00 2.21 -21.03
N ASN A 57 5.95 1.91 -22.31
CA ASN A 57 6.62 2.67 -23.35
C ASN A 57 5.68 2.93 -24.53
N GLY A 58 6.04 3.91 -25.35
CA GLY A 58 5.18 4.29 -26.44
C GLY A 58 5.67 5.47 -27.24
N LYS A 59 4.76 6.04 -28.03
CA LYS A 59 4.93 7.19 -28.88
C LYS A 59 3.76 8.14 -28.71
N ILE A 60 4.05 9.43 -28.59
CA ILE A 60 3.08 10.50 -28.44
C ILE A 60 2.97 11.25 -29.76
N VAL A 61 1.76 11.34 -30.29
CA VAL A 61 1.47 12.01 -31.56
C VAL A 61 0.32 12.99 -31.42
N SER A 62 0.31 14.01 -32.27
CA SER A 62 -0.82 14.92 -32.38
C SER A 62 -2.00 14.24 -33.07
N SER A 63 -3.20 14.46 -32.54
CA SER A 63 -4.44 13.91 -33.09
C SER A 63 -4.87 14.58 -34.40
N THR A 64 -4.35 15.76 -34.73
CA THR A 64 -4.72 16.51 -35.94
C THR A 64 -3.89 16.13 -37.15
N ASP A 65 -2.57 16.05 -37.00
CA ASP A 65 -1.63 15.82 -38.11
C ASP A 65 -0.81 14.53 -37.95
N GLY A 66 -1.00 13.78 -36.87
CA GLY A 66 -0.31 12.52 -36.62
C GLY A 66 1.19 12.67 -36.34
N LYS A 67 1.71 13.90 -36.26
CA LYS A 67 3.15 14.14 -36.06
C LYS A 67 3.58 13.84 -34.62
N PRO A 68 4.82 13.37 -34.42
CA PRO A 68 5.35 13.14 -33.08
C PRO A 68 5.42 14.45 -32.28
N ILE A 69 5.15 14.35 -30.98
CA ILE A 69 5.21 15.48 -30.05
C ILE A 69 6.41 15.31 -29.12
N GLU A 70 7.43 16.14 -29.33
CA GLU A 70 8.62 16.20 -28.48
C GLU A 70 8.37 16.94 -27.17
N GLY A 71 9.04 16.50 -26.09
CA GLY A 71 9.08 17.18 -24.80
C GLY A 71 7.71 17.27 -24.14
N THR A 72 6.87 16.26 -24.35
CA THR A 72 5.64 16.05 -23.57
C THR A 72 6.06 15.53 -22.21
N LEU A 73 5.54 16.12 -21.13
CA LEU A 73 5.72 15.60 -19.78
C LEU A 73 4.83 14.37 -19.59
N ILE A 74 5.43 13.26 -19.20
CA ILE A 74 4.78 12.03 -18.74
C ILE A 74 4.99 11.98 -17.23
N PHE A 75 3.89 12.11 -16.48
CA PHE A 75 3.91 12.11 -15.03
C PHE A 75 3.25 10.85 -14.48
N TRP A 76 4.02 9.97 -13.85
CA TRP A 76 3.48 8.80 -13.17
C TRP A 76 2.97 9.20 -11.80
N THR A 77 1.66 9.12 -11.64
CA THR A 77 0.93 9.65 -10.48
C THR A 77 1.24 8.94 -9.16
N VAL A 78 1.58 7.64 -9.21
CA VAL A 78 1.83 6.81 -8.03
C VAL A 78 3.21 7.10 -7.42
N PHE A 79 4.24 7.27 -8.24
CA PHE A 79 5.62 7.50 -7.77
C PHE A 79 6.08 8.95 -7.88
N ASN A 80 5.22 9.87 -8.32
CA ASN A 80 5.56 11.27 -8.63
C ASN A 80 6.75 11.40 -9.59
N GLU A 81 6.91 10.44 -10.50
CA GLU A 81 8.01 10.38 -11.44
C GLU A 81 7.70 11.20 -12.70
N LYS A 82 8.70 11.93 -13.19
CA LYS A 82 8.58 12.82 -14.35
C LYS A 82 9.55 12.38 -15.43
N VAL A 83 9.02 12.02 -16.59
CA VAL A 83 9.78 11.70 -17.80
C VAL A 83 9.29 12.59 -18.94
N TYR A 84 10.12 12.79 -19.98
CA TYR A 84 9.76 13.57 -21.15
C TYR A 84 9.88 12.74 -22.42
N SER A 85 9.01 13.00 -23.39
CA SER A 85 9.15 12.38 -24.72
C SER A 85 10.31 12.97 -25.51
N ASP A 86 10.96 12.13 -26.31
CA ASP A 86 12.05 12.53 -27.19
C ASP A 86 11.58 13.21 -28.49
N LYS A 87 12.53 13.54 -29.37
CA LYS A 87 12.29 14.16 -30.69
C LYS A 87 11.36 13.37 -31.61
N THR A 88 11.35 12.05 -31.44
CA THR A 88 10.49 11.14 -32.21
C THR A 88 9.16 10.89 -31.53
N GLY A 89 8.91 11.56 -30.40
CA GLY A 89 7.72 11.40 -29.57
C GLY A 89 7.76 10.15 -28.69
N HIS A 90 8.87 9.41 -28.64
CA HIS A 90 8.99 8.20 -27.85
C HIS A 90 9.13 8.50 -26.36
N PHE A 91 8.57 7.62 -25.52
CA PHE A 91 8.69 7.69 -24.07
C PHE A 91 8.79 6.29 -23.47
N GLU A 92 9.41 6.22 -22.30
CA GLU A 92 9.46 5.04 -21.45
C GLU A 92 9.35 5.51 -20.00
N VAL A 93 8.48 4.89 -19.22
CA VAL A 93 8.28 5.20 -17.81
C VAL A 93 8.09 3.90 -17.07
N GLY A 94 8.81 3.70 -15.98
CA GLY A 94 8.72 2.46 -15.25
C GLY A 94 9.73 2.37 -14.12
N LYS A 95 9.40 1.54 -13.14
CA LYS A 95 10.20 1.35 -11.94
C LYS A 95 10.01 -0.04 -11.38
N PHE A 96 11.06 -0.51 -10.72
CA PHE A 96 11.01 -1.71 -9.91
C PHE A 96 10.40 -1.41 -8.53
N CYS A 97 9.37 -2.16 -8.14
CA CYS A 97 8.55 -1.88 -6.98
C CYS A 97 8.01 -3.15 -6.31
N GLY A 98 7.71 -3.07 -5.02
CA GLY A 98 7.04 -4.14 -4.29
C GLY A 98 5.60 -4.34 -4.79
N CYS A 99 5.20 -5.60 -4.97
CA CYS A 99 3.93 -6.03 -5.54
C CYS A 99 3.05 -6.83 -4.56
N VAL A 100 3.26 -6.68 -3.24
CA VAL A 100 2.48 -7.39 -2.22
C VAL A 100 1.56 -6.42 -1.48
N PRO A 101 0.24 -6.68 -1.41
CA PRO A 101 -0.51 -7.79 -2.04
C PRO A 101 -0.83 -7.59 -3.53
N GLU A 102 -0.71 -6.36 -4.04
CA GLU A 102 -0.95 -6.01 -5.44
C GLU A 102 0.18 -5.11 -5.97
N CYS A 103 0.47 -5.19 -7.27
CA CYS A 103 1.41 -4.28 -7.92
C CYS A 103 0.84 -2.84 -7.99
N PRO A 104 1.68 -1.81 -7.86
CA PRO A 104 1.25 -0.44 -8.04
C PRO A 104 0.79 -0.21 -9.48
N LYS A 105 -0.26 0.59 -9.62
CA LYS A 105 -0.87 0.92 -10.91
C LYS A 105 0.04 1.83 -11.74
N LEU A 106 0.24 1.50 -13.01
CA LEU A 106 0.82 2.43 -13.98
C LEU A 106 -0.24 3.42 -14.48
N GLU A 107 -0.34 4.56 -13.80
CA GLU A 107 -1.25 5.64 -14.14
C GLU A 107 -0.46 6.90 -14.49
N VAL A 108 -0.67 7.41 -15.70
CA VAL A 108 0.18 8.45 -16.25
C VAL A 108 -0.65 9.64 -16.75
N VAL A 109 -0.15 10.84 -16.47
CA VAL A 109 -0.68 12.09 -17.02
C VAL A 109 0.28 12.63 -18.05
N PHE A 110 -0.23 12.87 -19.26
CA PHE A 110 0.50 13.50 -20.35
C PHE A 110 0.17 14.99 -20.41
N PHE A 111 1.18 15.83 -20.31
CA PHE A 111 1.05 17.28 -20.33
C PHE A 111 2.01 17.93 -21.34
N LYS A 112 1.47 18.82 -22.18
CA LYS A 112 2.25 19.67 -23.07
C LYS A 112 1.49 20.99 -23.27
N LYS A 113 2.20 22.11 -23.16
CA LYS A 113 1.61 23.43 -23.49
C LYS A 113 1.09 23.43 -24.93
N GLY A 114 -0.13 23.94 -25.12
CA GLY A 114 -0.81 23.92 -26.42
C GLY A 114 -1.56 22.61 -26.74
N TYR A 115 -1.56 21.64 -25.83
CA TYR A 115 -2.34 20.41 -25.93
C TYR A 115 -3.21 20.21 -24.70
N LYS A 116 -4.32 19.50 -24.87
CA LYS A 116 -5.18 19.05 -23.78
C LYS A 116 -4.46 17.98 -22.97
N THR A 117 -4.46 18.15 -21.65
CA THR A 117 -3.92 17.19 -20.68
C THR A 117 -4.68 15.88 -20.79
N ARG A 118 -3.95 14.76 -20.76
CA ARG A 118 -4.54 13.43 -20.93
C ARG A 118 -4.10 12.51 -19.79
N TYR A 119 -5.07 12.01 -19.04
CA TYR A 119 -4.87 10.95 -18.04
C TYR A 119 -5.13 9.57 -18.67
N ILE A 120 -4.25 8.61 -18.40
CA ILE A 120 -4.40 7.21 -18.85
C ILE A 120 -4.02 6.27 -17.71
N ASP A 121 -4.96 5.40 -17.34
CA ASP A 121 -4.69 4.19 -16.54
C ASP A 121 -4.30 3.07 -17.51
N LEU A 122 -3.02 2.67 -17.46
CA LEU A 122 -2.48 1.65 -18.35
C LEU A 122 -2.81 0.23 -17.89
N ASN A 123 -3.09 0.00 -16.60
CA ASN A 123 -3.40 -1.34 -16.08
C ASN A 123 -4.78 -1.83 -16.52
N LYS A 124 -5.74 -0.92 -16.69
CA LYS A 124 -7.10 -1.28 -17.18
C LYS A 124 -7.15 -1.57 -18.68
N LYS A 125 -6.21 -1.01 -19.45
CA LYS A 125 -6.29 -1.01 -20.92
C LYS A 125 -5.30 -1.96 -21.57
N PHE A 126 -4.23 -2.32 -20.88
CA PHE A 126 -3.14 -3.09 -21.44
C PHE A 126 -2.68 -4.10 -20.40
N ASP A 127 -2.88 -5.38 -20.71
CA ASP A 127 -2.22 -6.49 -20.01
C ASP A 127 -0.72 -6.14 -19.94
N TYR A 128 -0.07 -6.30 -18.78
CA TYR A 128 1.18 -5.67 -18.31
C TYR A 128 2.42 -5.67 -19.26
N LYS A 129 2.27 -6.13 -20.51
CA LYS A 129 3.10 -5.86 -21.68
C LYS A 129 2.53 -4.71 -22.51
N THR A 130 2.77 -3.48 -22.07
CA THR A 130 2.49 -2.26 -22.84
C THR A 130 3.54 -2.02 -23.92
N ASP A 131 3.73 -2.96 -24.85
CA ASP A 131 4.68 -2.78 -25.93
C ASP A 131 4.16 -1.72 -26.92
N SER A 132 4.82 -0.56 -26.97
CA SER A 132 4.65 0.48 -27.99
C SER A 132 3.27 1.16 -28.09
N LEU A 133 2.81 1.75 -26.99
CA LEU A 133 1.56 2.52 -26.96
C LEU A 133 1.58 3.75 -27.87
N THR A 134 0.54 3.98 -28.69
CA THR A 134 0.39 5.25 -29.41
C THR A 134 -0.60 6.17 -28.71
N ILE A 135 -0.10 7.24 -28.09
CA ILE A 135 -0.89 8.23 -27.35
C ILE A 135 -1.17 9.44 -28.25
N LYS A 136 -2.44 9.66 -28.58
CA LYS A 136 -2.89 10.82 -29.35
C LYS A 136 -3.21 12.01 -28.44
N MET A 137 -2.62 13.18 -28.65
CA MET A 137 -2.97 14.40 -27.90
C MET A 137 -3.73 15.38 -28.79
N THR A 138 -4.73 16.05 -28.23
CA THR A 138 -5.54 17.04 -28.95
C THR A 138 -5.01 18.44 -28.68
N PRO A 139 -4.67 19.23 -29.72
CA PRO A 139 -4.31 20.63 -29.54
C PRO A 139 -5.40 21.39 -28.78
N SER A 140 -5.00 22.28 -27.87
CA SER A 140 -5.91 23.10 -27.07
C SER A 140 -5.27 24.45 -26.78
N ALA A 141 -6.03 25.53 -26.97
CA ALA A 141 -5.60 26.88 -26.61
C ALA A 141 -5.49 27.07 -25.09
N THR A 142 -6.30 26.32 -24.33
CA THR A 142 -6.23 26.23 -22.87
C THR A 142 -5.49 24.95 -22.49
N SER A 143 -4.23 25.09 -22.06
CA SER A 143 -3.53 23.99 -21.39
C SER A 143 -4.01 23.91 -19.95
N GLU A 144 -4.73 22.86 -19.60
CA GLU A 144 -5.06 22.57 -18.21
C GLU A 144 -3.78 22.18 -17.48
N GLU A 145 -3.27 23.06 -16.62
CA GLU A 145 -2.15 22.73 -15.75
C GLU A 145 -2.51 21.53 -14.87
N LEU A 146 -1.50 20.69 -14.60
CA LEU A 146 -1.54 19.68 -13.54
C LEU A 146 -1.69 20.41 -12.19
N LYS A 147 -2.93 20.78 -11.85
CA LYS A 147 -3.24 21.34 -10.53
C LYS A 147 -3.65 20.20 -9.62
N GLU A 148 -3.12 20.22 -8.41
CA GLU A 148 -3.72 19.45 -7.34
C GLU A 148 -5.20 19.82 -7.27
N GLY A 149 -6.06 18.81 -7.24
CA GLY A 149 -7.48 19.08 -7.25
C GLY A 149 -7.86 19.96 -6.04
N ARG A 150 -8.79 20.90 -6.24
CA ARG A 150 -9.19 21.95 -5.28
C ARG A 150 -9.36 21.52 -3.81
N TRP A 151 -9.76 20.28 -3.57
CA TRP A 151 -10.04 19.75 -2.24
C TRP A 151 -8.86 19.00 -1.59
N SER A 152 -7.70 18.90 -2.25
CA SER A 152 -6.56 18.10 -1.78
C SER A 152 -6.16 18.42 -0.34
N SER A 153 -5.98 19.71 -0.03
CA SER A 153 -5.55 20.15 1.31
C SER A 153 -6.59 19.88 2.39
N ILE A 154 -7.87 20.10 2.09
CA ILE A 154 -8.98 19.85 3.04
C ILE A 154 -9.08 18.36 3.35
N LEU A 155 -8.94 17.52 2.32
CA LEU A 155 -8.98 16.07 2.48
C LEU A 155 -7.79 15.53 3.25
N GLN A 156 -6.59 16.10 3.03
CA GLN A 156 -5.41 15.76 3.84
C GLN A 156 -5.62 16.14 5.32
N ALA A 157 -6.19 17.32 5.60
CA ALA A 157 -6.50 17.71 6.98
C ALA A 157 -7.51 16.75 7.64
N LEU A 158 -8.57 16.36 6.91
CA LEU A 158 -9.55 15.37 7.39
C LEU A 158 -8.90 14.01 7.66
N LEU A 159 -8.00 13.55 6.78
CA LEU A 159 -7.26 12.30 6.96
C LEU A 159 -6.41 12.33 8.25
N ILE A 160 -5.73 13.45 8.52
CA ILE A 160 -4.96 13.65 9.75
C ILE A 160 -5.88 13.58 10.98
N LEU A 161 -7.00 14.29 10.96
CA LEU A 161 -7.97 14.29 12.07
C LEU A 161 -8.51 12.89 12.36
N VAL A 162 -8.88 12.14 11.33
CA VAL A 162 -9.34 10.77 11.45
C VAL A 162 -8.26 9.84 12.00
N SER A 163 -7.00 10.04 11.58
CA SER A 163 -5.85 9.29 12.10
C SER A 163 -5.62 9.56 13.59
N ILE A 164 -5.69 10.82 14.01
CA ILE A 164 -5.60 11.22 15.42
C ILE A 164 -6.75 10.61 16.23
N PHE A 165 -7.98 10.62 15.70
CA PHE A 165 -9.13 10.01 16.35
C PHE A 165 -8.97 8.50 16.56
N ASN A 166 -8.49 7.78 15.56
CA ASN A 166 -8.18 6.35 15.68
C ASN A 166 -7.07 6.07 16.69
N LEU A 167 -5.99 6.86 16.66
CA LEU A 167 -4.87 6.72 17.59
C LEU A 167 -5.32 6.98 19.03
N GLY A 168 -6.13 8.01 19.26
CA GLY A 168 -6.73 8.31 20.55
C GLY A 168 -7.62 7.17 21.05
N THR A 169 -8.44 6.60 20.16
CA THR A 169 -9.30 5.45 20.47
C THR A 169 -8.48 4.21 20.84
N LEU A 170 -7.42 3.92 20.08
CA LEU A 170 -6.52 2.80 20.36
C LEU A 170 -5.82 2.99 21.72
N THR A 171 -5.32 4.19 21.98
CA THR A 171 -4.68 4.56 23.26
C THR A 171 -5.64 4.39 24.44
N TYR A 172 -6.92 4.77 24.25
CA TYR A 172 -7.97 4.59 25.24
C TYR A 172 -8.21 3.11 25.55
N ILE A 173 -8.38 2.27 24.53
CA ILE A 173 -8.60 0.82 24.66
C ILE A 173 -7.42 0.13 25.36
N VAL A 174 -6.19 0.55 25.05
CA VAL A 174 -4.98 0.00 25.67
C VAL A 174 -4.89 0.40 27.14
N SER A 175 -5.14 1.66 27.47
CA SER A 175 -4.98 2.20 28.81
C SER A 175 -6.10 1.84 29.79
N ASN A 176 -7.32 1.57 29.29
CA ASN A 176 -8.49 1.32 30.13
C ASN A 176 -8.90 -0.17 30.15
N LYS A 177 -9.58 -0.56 31.22
CA LYS A 177 -10.28 -1.85 31.30
C LYS A 177 -11.50 -1.81 30.39
N THR A 178 -11.34 -2.34 29.20
CA THR A 178 -12.36 -2.37 28.15
C THR A 178 -12.84 -3.81 27.98
N GLU A 179 -14.14 -4.01 27.95
CA GLU A 179 -14.72 -5.32 27.62
C GLU A 179 -14.37 -5.70 26.18
N TYR A 180 -13.99 -6.97 25.96
CA TYR A 180 -13.54 -7.46 24.66
C TYR A 180 -12.35 -6.69 24.05
N LYS A 181 -11.45 -6.16 24.90
CA LYS A 181 -10.27 -5.36 24.49
C LYS A 181 -9.54 -5.91 23.27
N MET A 182 -9.23 -7.20 23.23
CA MET A 182 -8.50 -7.81 22.13
C MET A 182 -9.28 -7.78 20.80
N ILE A 183 -10.59 -7.99 20.85
CA ILE A 183 -11.45 -7.91 19.67
C ILE A 183 -11.44 -6.50 19.10
N TRP A 184 -11.57 -5.47 19.97
CA TRP A 184 -11.52 -4.08 19.53
C TRP A 184 -10.17 -3.69 18.93
N LEU A 185 -9.06 -4.16 19.52
CA LEU A 185 -7.73 -3.90 18.97
C LEU A 185 -7.55 -4.52 17.59
N VAL A 186 -7.93 -5.79 17.43
CA VAL A 186 -7.86 -6.49 16.14
C VAL A 186 -8.80 -5.84 15.12
N ALA A 187 -10.02 -5.51 15.52
CA ALA A 187 -11.00 -4.85 14.66
C ALA A 187 -10.47 -3.49 14.19
N MET A 188 -9.87 -2.70 15.06
CA MET A 188 -9.31 -1.39 14.69
C MET A 188 -8.19 -1.53 13.65
N VAL A 189 -7.34 -2.55 13.76
CA VAL A 189 -6.23 -2.76 12.82
C VAL A 189 -6.71 -3.24 11.45
N ILE A 190 -7.70 -4.14 11.44
CA ILE A 190 -8.14 -4.86 10.22
C ILE A 190 -9.31 -4.17 9.53
N PHE A 191 -10.29 -3.69 10.30
CA PHE A 191 -11.51 -3.11 9.77
C PHE A 191 -11.37 -1.60 9.67
N SER A 192 -10.83 -1.16 8.54
CA SER A 192 -11.04 0.20 8.06
C SER A 192 -11.72 0.20 6.69
N THR A 193 -12.46 1.28 6.45
CA THR A 193 -13.08 1.53 5.16
C THR A 193 -12.38 2.71 4.52
N THR A 194 -11.84 2.48 3.33
CA THR A 194 -11.21 3.51 2.52
C THR A 194 -12.03 3.71 1.25
N ILE A 195 -12.38 4.94 0.95
CA ILE A 195 -12.97 5.33 -0.34
C ILE A 195 -11.88 6.07 -1.12
N GLU A 196 -11.58 5.60 -2.32
CA GLU A 196 -10.67 6.26 -3.25
C GLU A 196 -11.48 6.87 -4.38
N TYR A 197 -11.23 8.13 -4.70
CA TYR A 197 -11.86 8.85 -5.81
C TYR A 197 -10.79 9.44 -6.71
N ASN A 198 -10.82 9.12 -7.99
CA ASN A 198 -9.89 9.63 -8.97
C ASN A 198 -10.49 10.88 -9.62
N TYR A 199 -9.90 12.04 -9.38
CA TYR A 199 -10.45 13.29 -9.91
C TYR A 199 -10.13 13.53 -11.39
N PHE A 200 -9.28 12.73 -12.02
CA PHE A 200 -9.02 12.82 -13.46
C PHE A 200 -10.09 12.14 -14.31
N ASN A 201 -10.66 11.02 -13.84
CA ASN A 201 -11.65 10.25 -14.60
C ASN A 201 -12.99 10.06 -13.88
N GLY A 202 -13.12 10.46 -12.61
CA GLY A 202 -14.33 10.30 -11.81
C GLY A 202 -14.54 8.89 -11.25
N ASP A 203 -13.58 7.97 -11.43
CA ASP A 203 -13.67 6.62 -10.89
C ASP A 203 -13.64 6.64 -9.36
N HIS A 204 -14.36 5.69 -8.74
CA HIS A 204 -14.34 5.49 -7.31
C HIS A 204 -14.12 4.01 -6.98
N ASN A 205 -13.31 3.74 -5.96
CA ASN A 205 -13.11 2.40 -5.40
C ASN A 205 -13.40 2.43 -3.91
N ILE A 206 -14.07 1.39 -3.42
CA ILE A 206 -14.33 1.22 -1.99
C ILE A 206 -13.57 -0.02 -1.55
N HIS A 207 -12.65 0.18 -0.62
CA HIS A 207 -11.88 -0.89 -0.02
C HIS A 207 -12.40 -1.11 1.40
N LEU A 208 -12.97 -2.30 1.60
CA LEU A 208 -13.27 -2.81 2.92
C LEU A 208 -12.04 -3.57 3.40
N PHE A 209 -11.69 -3.46 4.69
CA PHE A 209 -10.56 -4.16 5.31
C PHE A 209 -9.17 -3.64 4.95
N ASN A 210 -8.99 -2.32 5.01
CA ASN A 210 -7.66 -1.73 4.88
C ASN A 210 -6.94 -1.61 6.22
N PHE A 211 -5.60 -1.60 6.17
CA PHE A 211 -4.79 -1.37 7.36
C PHE A 211 -4.92 0.09 7.84
N LEU A 212 -4.96 0.30 9.15
CA LEU A 212 -5.24 1.60 9.79
C LEU A 212 -4.30 2.76 9.36
N PHE A 213 -3.10 2.44 8.88
CA PHE A 213 -2.10 3.43 8.46
C PHE A 213 -1.85 3.34 6.95
N GLN A 214 -2.32 4.35 6.22
CA GLN A 214 -2.04 4.51 4.79
C GLN A 214 -1.47 5.90 4.54
N PHE A 215 -0.15 5.98 4.35
CA PHE A 215 0.56 7.23 4.11
C PHE A 215 0.81 7.53 2.62
N SER A 216 0.24 6.75 1.69
CA SER A 216 0.45 7.00 0.26
C SER A 216 -0.49 8.09 -0.26
N ASN A 217 0.07 9.28 -0.49
CA ASN A 217 -0.54 10.30 -1.33
C ASN A 217 -0.23 9.96 -2.79
N ILE A 218 -1.20 9.36 -3.47
CA ILE A 218 -1.14 9.14 -4.92
C ILE A 218 -1.69 10.41 -5.57
N PHE A 219 -0.90 11.05 -6.43
CA PHE A 219 -1.38 12.22 -7.16
C PHE A 219 -2.58 11.82 -8.03
N GLY A 220 -3.61 12.66 -8.16
CA GLY A 220 -4.81 12.26 -8.93
C GLY A 220 -5.90 11.54 -8.13
N TRP A 221 -5.59 11.01 -6.95
CA TRP A 221 -6.54 10.30 -6.10
C TRP A 221 -6.81 11.04 -4.81
N TYR A 222 -8.09 11.20 -4.50
CA TYR A 222 -8.59 11.55 -3.19
C TYR A 222 -8.87 10.27 -2.41
N ARG A 223 -8.25 10.13 -1.25
CA ARG A 223 -8.50 9.00 -0.35
C ARG A 223 -9.23 9.49 0.90
N TYR A 224 -10.39 8.92 1.15
CA TYR A 224 -11.23 9.18 2.31
C TYR A 224 -11.16 7.98 3.23
N PHE A 225 -10.76 8.20 4.48
CA PHE A 225 -10.77 7.16 5.51
C PHE A 225 -12.00 7.35 6.38
N ILE A 226 -12.77 6.27 6.56
CA ILE A 226 -13.90 6.25 7.49
C ILE A 226 -13.50 5.40 8.69
N PRO A 227 -13.40 6.00 9.90
CA PRO A 227 -13.03 5.29 11.13
C PRO A 227 -14.20 4.48 11.69
N THR A 228 -14.78 3.60 10.86
CA THR A 228 -15.99 2.82 11.17
C THR A 228 -15.87 2.09 12.50
N THR A 229 -14.77 1.38 12.71
CA THR A 229 -14.56 0.61 13.95
C THR A 229 -14.46 1.51 15.19
N ALA A 230 -13.78 2.66 15.10
CA ALA A 230 -13.69 3.58 16.23
C ALA A 230 -15.06 4.20 16.55
N VAL A 231 -15.83 4.57 15.52
CA VAL A 231 -17.20 5.08 15.70
C VAL A 231 -18.09 4.03 16.38
N VAL A 232 -18.05 2.78 15.92
CA VAL A 232 -18.82 1.67 16.52
C VAL A 232 -18.37 1.39 17.95
N PHE A 233 -17.06 1.41 18.22
CA PHE A 233 -16.50 1.26 19.56
C PHE A 233 -17.07 2.31 20.52
N TRP A 234 -17.00 3.59 20.15
CA TRP A 234 -17.47 4.69 20.98
C TRP A 234 -18.99 4.65 21.17
N ALA A 235 -19.75 4.31 20.14
CA ALA A 235 -21.19 4.11 20.25
C ALA A 235 -21.52 3.03 21.29
N ASN A 236 -20.93 1.84 21.17
CA ASN A 236 -21.12 0.75 22.12
C ASN A 236 -20.68 1.16 23.55
N HIS A 237 -19.56 1.86 23.68
CA HIS A 237 -19.03 2.32 24.96
C HIS A 237 -19.96 3.32 25.66
N TRP A 238 -20.56 4.26 24.92
CA TRP A 238 -21.49 5.23 25.47
C TRP A 238 -22.83 4.60 25.84
N PHE A 239 -23.41 3.75 24.99
CA PHE A 239 -24.72 3.16 25.24
C PHE A 239 -24.70 2.18 26.43
N ASN A 240 -23.62 1.41 26.61
CA ASN A 240 -23.51 0.48 27.74
C ASN A 240 -23.19 1.16 29.08
N LYS A 241 -22.84 2.44 29.07
CA LYS A 241 -22.61 3.24 30.29
C LYS A 241 -23.87 3.91 30.83
N VAL A 242 -24.98 3.89 30.10
CA VAL A 242 -26.25 4.41 30.61
C VAL A 242 -26.79 3.38 31.62
N PRO A 243 -26.82 3.69 32.93
CA PRO A 243 -27.43 2.77 33.88
C PRO A 243 -28.89 2.62 33.49
N HIS A 244 -29.30 1.40 33.12
CA HIS A 244 -30.72 1.09 33.05
C HIS A 244 -31.29 1.39 34.43
N LYS A 245 -32.05 2.48 34.54
CA LYS A 245 -32.93 2.70 35.69
C LYS A 245 -33.80 1.45 35.76
N LYS A 246 -33.50 0.56 36.71
CA LYS A 246 -34.43 -0.51 37.07
C LYS A 246 -35.69 0.20 37.53
N THR A 247 -36.71 0.21 36.68
CA THR A 247 -38.08 0.49 37.12
C THR A 247 -38.45 -0.66 38.05
N SER A 248 -38.31 -0.41 39.35
CA SER A 248 -38.90 -1.25 40.38
C SER A 248 -40.42 -1.08 40.29
N ASN A 249 -41.11 -2.14 39.89
CA ASN A 249 -42.54 -2.32 40.18
C ASN A 249 -42.72 -2.76 41.63
#